data_AF-A0A836ZT47-F1
#
_entry.id   AF-A0A836ZT47-F1
#
_cell.length_a   1.000
_cell.length_b   1.000
_cell.length_c   1.000
_cell.angle_alpha   90.00
_cell.angle_beta   90.00
_cell.angle_gamma   90.00
#
_symmetry.space_group_name_H-M   'P 1'
#
loop_
_entity.id
_entity.type
_entity.pdbx_description
1 polymer ?
#
loop_
_entity_poly.entity_id
_entity_poly.type
_entity_poly.pdbx_seq_one_letter_code
_entity_poly.pdbx_strand_id
1 'polypeptide(L)'
;MSGTVTTGRTINGHTYTDAPVDVKLGPHIFRIPANYLDSQIAPWPGEGVTLVIEWPNMTPTPPGARANPRTNDFRKEIHASIDYVDRVPIEALLARYSSNEAITEPDWVERGNPAERLDLRIAQPETLGLTPYAIDEEKMAVYVKAYEARYSKPPTRNPAFEDDWYVARDSGGNLTTFIKCDSVK
;
A
#
# COMPACT_ATOMS: atom_id res chain seq x y z
N MET A 1 21.19 21.51 10.79
CA MET A 1 20.33 22.01 11.88
C MET A 1 20.66 21.22 13.14
N SER A 2 21.10 21.90 14.19
CA SER A 2 21.39 21.32 15.50
C SER A 2 20.06 21.00 16.19
N GLY A 3 19.42 19.90 15.80
CA GLY A 3 18.16 19.44 16.39
C GLY A 3 18.44 18.74 17.71
N THR A 4 17.86 19.25 18.80
CA THR A 4 17.84 18.58 20.09
C THR A 4 17.22 17.19 19.94
N VAL A 5 17.98 16.15 20.26
CA VAL A 5 17.50 14.77 20.28
C VAL A 5 16.44 14.64 21.38
N THR A 6 15.23 14.25 21.01
CA THR A 6 14.16 13.92 21.95
C THR A 6 14.43 12.54 22.54
N THR A 7 14.45 12.46 23.86
CA THR A 7 14.61 11.19 24.59
C THR A 7 13.26 10.72 25.10
N GLY A 8 12.96 9.45 24.85
CA GLY A 8 11.76 8.77 25.31
C GLY A 8 12.02 7.89 26.54
N ARG A 9 11.29 6.76 26.59
CA ARG A 9 11.41 5.79 27.69
C ARG A 9 12.71 4.98 27.58
N THR A 10 13.15 4.44 28.71
CA THR A 10 14.15 3.37 28.76
C THR A 10 13.47 2.06 29.14
N ILE A 11 13.54 1.05 28.28
CA ILE A 11 12.91 -0.26 28.49
C ILE A 11 13.95 -1.33 28.21
N ASN A 12 14.10 -2.30 29.13
CA ASN A 12 15.05 -3.42 29.01
C ASN A 12 16.49 -2.98 28.66
N GLY A 13 16.95 -1.85 29.22
CA GLY A 13 18.29 -1.31 28.98
C GLY A 13 18.46 -0.52 27.68
N HIS A 14 17.41 -0.38 26.86
CA HIS A 14 17.44 0.46 25.67
C HIS A 14 16.71 1.78 25.90
N THR A 15 17.40 2.91 25.71
CA THR A 15 16.82 4.26 25.75
C THR A 15 16.41 4.68 24.35
N TYR A 16 15.10 4.85 24.14
CA TYR A 16 14.57 5.26 22.83
C TYR A 16 14.79 6.76 22.61
N THR A 17 15.18 7.13 21.39
CA THR A 17 15.38 8.53 20.98
C THR A 17 14.87 8.76 19.56
N ASP A 18 14.86 10.00 19.09
CA ASP A 18 14.70 10.36 17.68
C ASP A 18 16.04 10.57 16.96
N ALA A 19 17.16 10.10 17.54
CA ALA A 19 18.45 10.18 16.89
C ALA A 19 18.39 9.47 15.51
N PRO A 20 18.98 10.05 14.45
CA PRO A 20 18.95 9.44 13.13
C PRO A 20 19.69 8.10 13.07
N VAL A 21 19.07 7.13 12.41
CA VAL A 21 19.60 5.81 12.08
C VAL A 21 19.79 5.74 10.57
N ASP A 22 20.92 5.19 10.14
CA ASP A 22 21.22 4.99 8.73
C ASP A 22 20.46 3.76 8.22
N VAL A 23 19.55 3.98 7.28
CA VAL A 23 18.73 2.94 6.64
C VAL A 23 19.13 2.84 5.17
N LYS A 24 19.49 1.63 4.73
CA LYS A 24 19.88 1.38 3.34
C LYS A 24 18.66 0.97 2.52
N LEU A 25 18.42 1.66 1.41
CA LEU A 25 17.43 1.30 0.39
C LEU A 25 18.11 1.35 -0.98
N GLY A 26 18.36 0.17 -1.56
CA GLY A 26 19.17 0.04 -2.77
C GLY A 26 20.59 0.60 -2.57
N PRO A 27 21.10 1.45 -3.47
CA PRO A 27 22.43 2.06 -3.32
C PRO A 27 22.46 3.26 -2.38
N HIS A 28 21.31 3.69 -1.82
CA HIS A 28 21.20 4.92 -1.04
C HIS A 28 21.16 4.64 0.47
N ILE A 29 21.62 5.63 1.24
CA ILE A 29 21.52 5.65 2.71
C ILE A 29 20.64 6.84 3.10
N PHE A 30 19.59 6.55 3.87
CA PHE A 30 18.66 7.53 4.43
C PHE A 30 18.91 7.65 5.93
N ARG A 31 19.12 8.88 6.43
CA ARG A 31 19.26 9.14 7.87
C ARG A 31 17.89 9.41 8.47
N ILE A 32 17.22 8.36 8.92
CA ILE A 32 15.82 8.41 9.38
C ILE A 32 15.81 8.50 10.91
N PRO A 33 15.12 9.47 11.54
CA PRO A 33 14.95 9.48 13.00
C PRO A 33 14.40 8.15 13.49
N ALA A 34 15.04 7.52 14.48
CA ALA A 34 14.75 6.15 14.88
C ALA A 34 13.26 5.92 15.21
N ASN A 35 12.58 6.93 15.75
CA ASN A 35 11.18 6.86 16.15
C ASN A 35 10.17 6.78 14.98
N TYR A 36 10.60 6.99 13.73
CA TYR A 36 9.79 6.62 12.55
C TYR A 36 9.76 5.12 12.29
N LEU A 37 10.79 4.37 12.70
CA LEU A 37 10.90 2.94 12.40
C LEU A 37 9.84 2.15 13.19
N ASP A 38 9.37 1.05 12.60
CA ASP A 38 8.45 0.14 13.30
C ASP A 38 9.05 -0.47 14.59
N SER A 39 10.36 -0.67 14.70
CA SER A 39 10.94 -1.07 16.00
C SER A 39 11.16 0.12 16.94
N GLN A 40 11.16 1.34 16.41
CA GLN A 40 11.70 2.57 17.00
C GLN A 40 13.21 2.51 17.37
N ILE A 41 13.95 1.53 16.82
CA ILE A 41 15.37 1.27 17.13
C ILE A 41 16.20 1.20 15.84
N ALA A 42 15.91 0.22 14.99
CA ALA A 42 16.61 -0.08 13.75
C ALA A 42 15.68 -0.83 12.77
N PRO A 43 15.95 -0.84 11.46
CA PRO A 43 15.19 -1.66 10.52
C PRO A 43 15.20 -3.15 10.93
N TRP A 44 14.10 -3.85 10.71
CA TRP A 44 14.07 -5.30 10.86
C TRP A 44 14.98 -5.98 9.84
N PRO A 45 15.51 -7.19 10.11
CA PRO A 45 16.28 -7.94 9.12
C PRO A 45 15.45 -8.20 7.86
N GLY A 46 15.97 -7.83 6.69
CA GLY A 46 15.27 -7.99 5.41
C GLY A 46 15.63 -6.86 4.42
N GLU A 47 14.97 -6.88 3.27
CA GLU A 47 14.94 -5.74 2.35
C GLU A 47 13.80 -4.79 2.72
N GLY A 48 13.95 -3.52 2.37
CA GLY A 48 12.97 -2.49 2.68
C GLY A 48 13.02 -1.97 4.11
N VAL A 49 12.09 -1.07 4.43
CA VAL A 49 11.88 -0.55 5.78
C VAL A 49 10.41 -0.26 6.02
N THR A 50 9.92 -0.54 7.22
CA THR A 50 8.58 -0.13 7.66
C THR A 50 8.69 1.10 8.54
N LEU A 51 8.02 2.17 8.13
CA LEU A 51 7.85 3.38 8.91
C LEU A 51 6.44 3.47 9.47
N VAL A 52 6.28 4.19 10.58
CA VAL A 52 4.99 4.44 11.22
C VAL A 52 4.82 5.94 11.44
N ILE A 53 3.69 6.46 10.97
CA ILE A 53 3.21 7.82 11.24
C ILE A 53 1.82 7.75 11.89
N GLU A 54 1.41 8.82 12.56
CA GLU A 54 0.11 8.86 13.27
C GLU A 54 -0.86 9.87 12.64
N TRP A 55 -2.07 9.40 12.36
CA TRP A 55 -3.22 10.25 12.02
C TRP A 55 -3.58 11.16 13.21
N PRO A 56 -4.00 12.42 12.99
CA PRO A 56 -4.25 13.09 11.71
C PRO A 56 -3.04 13.84 11.14
N ASN A 57 -2.01 14.08 11.95
CA ASN A 57 -0.98 15.06 11.63
C ASN A 57 0.20 14.46 10.84
N MET A 58 0.19 13.14 10.62
CA MET A 58 1.22 12.42 9.85
C MET A 58 2.62 12.56 10.46
N THR A 59 2.69 12.70 11.79
CA THR A 59 3.94 12.78 12.56
C THR A 59 4.36 11.41 13.07
N PRO A 60 5.64 11.14 13.32
CA PRO A 60 6.07 9.87 13.88
C PRO A 60 5.55 9.71 15.32
N THR A 61 5.40 8.47 15.75
CA THR A 61 5.12 8.16 17.15
C THR A 61 6.29 8.65 18.04
N PRO A 62 6.03 9.19 19.25
CA PRO A 62 7.11 9.59 20.16
C PRO A 62 8.10 8.45 20.45
N PRO A 63 9.39 8.75 20.71
CA PRO A 63 10.41 7.73 20.94
C PRO A 63 10.02 6.74 22.04
N GLY A 64 10.00 5.46 21.68
CA GLY A 64 9.68 4.36 22.59
C GLY A 64 8.20 4.24 22.97
N ALA A 65 7.28 5.05 22.44
CA ALA A 65 5.86 4.96 22.78
C ALA A 65 5.16 3.73 22.14
N ARG A 66 5.73 3.13 21.10
CA ARG A 66 5.22 1.87 20.51
C ARG A 66 5.75 0.61 21.19
N ALA A 67 6.90 0.72 21.86
CA ALA A 67 7.49 -0.39 22.60
C ALA A 67 6.54 -0.90 23.68
N ASN A 68 6.41 -2.22 23.81
CA ASN A 68 5.51 -2.83 24.79
C ASN A 68 5.99 -2.58 26.24
N PRO A 69 5.11 -2.19 27.18
CA PRO A 69 3.71 -1.81 27.00
C PRO A 69 3.59 -0.44 26.30
N ARG A 70 2.79 -0.38 25.24
CA ARG A 70 2.66 0.82 24.41
C ARG A 70 1.96 1.96 25.16
N THR A 71 2.33 3.19 24.84
CA THR A 71 1.73 4.41 25.40
C THR A 71 1.12 5.32 24.34
N ASN A 72 1.31 5.02 23.06
CA ASN A 72 0.58 5.67 21.96
C ASN A 72 -0.79 5.04 21.74
N ASP A 73 -1.65 5.73 20.99
CA ASP A 73 -2.91 5.15 20.51
C ASP A 73 -2.69 4.40 19.20
N PHE A 74 -2.69 3.07 19.29
CA PHE A 74 -2.39 2.21 18.14
C PHE A 74 -3.36 2.38 16.96
N ARG A 75 -4.57 2.91 17.20
CA ARG A 75 -5.59 3.11 16.16
C ARG A 75 -5.24 4.24 15.20
N LYS A 76 -4.28 5.09 15.58
CA LYS A 76 -3.79 6.20 14.75
C LYS A 76 -2.64 5.80 13.86
N GLU A 77 -2.02 4.64 14.08
CA GLU A 77 -0.85 4.21 13.31
C GLU A 77 -1.20 3.95 11.85
N ILE A 78 -0.45 4.59 10.95
CA ILE A 78 -0.41 4.30 9.53
C ILE A 78 0.96 3.71 9.24
N HIS A 79 0.96 2.47 8.74
CA HIS A 79 2.16 1.71 8.44
C HIS A 79 2.53 1.92 6.97
N ALA A 80 3.76 2.35 6.71
CA ALA A 80 4.29 2.58 5.38
C ALA A 80 5.48 1.64 5.13
N SER A 81 5.28 0.61 4.31
CA SER A 81 6.36 -0.22 3.79
C SER A 81 7.01 0.47 2.61
N ILE A 82 8.33 0.62 2.65
CA ILE A 82 9.13 1.29 1.63
C ILE A 82 10.21 0.32 1.14
N ASP A 83 10.13 -0.01 -0.13
CA ASP A 83 11.05 -0.95 -0.79
C ASP A 83 11.85 -0.25 -1.89
N TYR A 84 13.08 -0.73 -2.10
CA TYR A 84 13.83 -0.41 -3.30
C TYR A 84 13.37 -1.33 -4.44
N VAL A 85 12.88 -0.75 -5.52
CA VAL A 85 12.30 -1.51 -6.63
C VAL A 85 13.37 -1.80 -7.67
N ASP A 86 13.82 -3.05 -7.74
CA ASP A 86 14.85 -3.52 -8.67
C ASP A 86 14.46 -4.75 -9.50
N ARG A 87 13.30 -5.34 -9.22
CA ARG A 87 12.78 -6.53 -9.93
C ARG A 87 11.88 -6.21 -11.11
N VAL A 88 11.37 -4.97 -11.16
CA VAL A 88 10.56 -4.45 -12.26
C VAL A 88 10.88 -2.98 -12.49
N PRO A 89 10.60 -2.45 -13.69
CA PRO A 89 10.67 -1.01 -13.91
C PRO A 89 9.70 -0.28 -12.97
N ILE A 90 10.20 0.72 -12.24
CA ILE A 90 9.41 1.46 -11.23
C ILE A 90 8.21 2.16 -11.88
N GLU A 91 8.39 2.66 -13.10
CA GLU A 91 7.38 3.30 -13.92
C GLU A 91 6.21 2.38 -14.30
N ALA A 92 6.42 1.06 -14.29
CA ALA A 92 5.39 0.07 -14.59
C ALA A 92 4.70 -0.47 -13.34
N LEU A 93 5.18 -0.11 -12.14
CA LEU A 93 4.76 -0.75 -10.90
C LEU A 93 3.27 -0.54 -10.60
N LEU A 94 2.79 0.70 -10.71
CA LEU A 94 1.37 0.99 -10.44
C LEU A 94 0.45 0.37 -11.49
N ALA A 95 0.85 0.38 -12.76
CA ALA A 95 0.11 -0.29 -13.82
C ALA A 95 -0.03 -1.80 -13.53
N ARG A 96 1.07 -2.43 -13.08
CA ARG A 96 1.09 -3.84 -12.67
C ARG A 96 0.17 -4.12 -11.48
N TYR A 97 0.12 -3.26 -10.47
CA TYR A 97 -0.76 -3.43 -9.32
C TYR A 97 -2.24 -3.17 -9.63
N SER A 98 -2.52 -2.32 -10.61
CA SER A 98 -3.88 -1.98 -11.04
C SER A 98 -4.45 -2.93 -12.11
N SER A 99 -3.80 -4.07 -12.32
CA SER A 99 -4.20 -5.04 -13.34
C SER A 99 -3.78 -6.45 -12.95
N ASN A 100 -4.14 -7.46 -13.75
CA ASN A 100 -3.92 -8.87 -13.42
C ASN A 100 -3.03 -9.63 -14.42
N GLU A 101 -2.36 -8.96 -15.37
CA GLU A 101 -1.51 -9.64 -16.36
C GLU A 101 -0.32 -10.35 -15.73
N ALA A 102 0.14 -9.92 -14.56
CA ALA A 102 1.25 -10.55 -13.86
C ALA A 102 0.87 -11.87 -13.17
N ILE A 103 -0.42 -12.18 -13.04
CA ILE A 103 -0.95 -13.34 -12.29
C ILE A 103 -1.89 -14.22 -13.11
N THR A 104 -2.11 -13.89 -14.38
CA THR A 104 -2.95 -14.64 -15.33
C THR A 104 -2.20 -14.80 -16.64
N GLU A 105 -2.53 -15.78 -17.47
CA GLU A 105 -2.00 -15.90 -18.84
C GLU A 105 -2.95 -15.25 -19.87
N PRO A 106 -2.48 -14.85 -21.07
CA PRO A 106 -3.31 -14.15 -22.06
C PRO A 106 -4.55 -14.92 -22.53
N ASP A 107 -4.50 -16.25 -22.53
CA ASP A 107 -5.56 -17.15 -22.97
C ASP A 107 -6.44 -17.67 -21.80
N TRP A 108 -6.13 -17.30 -20.56
CA TRP A 108 -6.94 -17.66 -19.40
C TRP A 108 -8.22 -16.82 -19.35
N VAL A 109 -9.33 -17.43 -18.93
CA VAL A 109 -10.60 -16.72 -18.79
C VAL A 109 -10.49 -15.64 -17.71
N GLU A 110 -9.73 -15.90 -16.65
CA GLU A 110 -9.43 -14.99 -15.53
C GLU A 110 -8.77 -13.68 -15.98
N ARG A 111 -8.06 -13.68 -17.12
CA ARG A 111 -7.49 -12.46 -17.71
C ARG A 111 -8.56 -11.42 -18.05
N GLY A 112 -9.79 -11.85 -18.28
CA GLY A 112 -10.94 -11.01 -18.57
C GLY A 112 -11.74 -10.56 -17.33
N ASN A 113 -11.28 -10.86 -16.10
CA ASN A 113 -11.99 -10.50 -14.88
C ASN A 113 -12.00 -8.96 -14.66
N PRO A 114 -13.15 -8.28 -14.76
CA PRO A 114 -13.21 -6.82 -14.63
C PRO A 114 -13.04 -6.33 -13.17
N ALA A 115 -13.11 -7.22 -12.17
CA ALA A 115 -12.80 -6.86 -10.79
C ALA A 115 -11.31 -6.61 -10.56
N GLU A 116 -10.43 -7.17 -11.40
CA GLU A 116 -8.98 -7.16 -11.17
C GLU A 116 -8.20 -6.30 -12.18
N ARG A 117 -8.91 -5.53 -13.01
CA ARG A 117 -8.33 -4.79 -14.14
C ARG A 117 -8.86 -3.37 -14.27
N LEU A 118 -7.98 -2.38 -14.14
CA LEU A 118 -8.37 -0.97 -14.17
C LEU A 118 -8.95 -0.55 -15.52
N ASP A 119 -8.42 -1.08 -16.62
CA ASP A 119 -8.90 -0.82 -17.99
C ASP A 119 -10.29 -1.41 -18.28
N LEU A 120 -10.75 -2.35 -17.45
CA LEU A 120 -12.08 -2.92 -17.53
C LEU A 120 -13.08 -2.21 -16.60
N ARG A 121 -12.64 -1.41 -15.64
CA ARG A 121 -13.48 -0.69 -14.67
C ARG A 121 -14.06 0.63 -15.22
N ILE A 122 -15.10 1.14 -14.55
CA ILE A 122 -15.79 2.38 -14.92
C ILE A 122 -15.32 3.53 -14.02
N ALA A 123 -14.70 4.55 -14.63
CA ALA A 123 -14.34 5.78 -13.93
C ALA A 123 -15.58 6.52 -13.43
N GLN A 124 -15.52 7.02 -12.19
CA GLN A 124 -16.57 7.79 -11.53
C GLN A 124 -16.14 9.25 -11.36
N PRO A 125 -17.07 10.17 -11.01
CA PRO A 125 -16.72 11.55 -10.71
C PRO A 125 -15.63 11.67 -9.64
N GLU A 126 -14.70 12.61 -9.84
CA GLU A 126 -13.57 12.83 -8.93
C GLU A 126 -14.03 13.24 -7.53
N THR A 127 -13.32 12.75 -6.52
CA THR A 127 -13.45 13.17 -5.12
C THR A 127 -12.09 13.14 -4.45
N LEU A 128 -11.79 14.13 -3.60
CA LEU A 128 -10.50 14.24 -2.89
C LEU A 128 -9.26 14.22 -3.82
N GLY A 129 -9.39 14.67 -5.07
CA GLY A 129 -8.31 14.61 -6.06
C GLY A 129 -8.02 13.19 -6.60
N LEU A 130 -8.95 12.25 -6.38
CA LEU A 130 -8.88 10.87 -6.84
C LEU A 130 -10.08 10.57 -7.73
N THR A 131 -9.84 9.83 -8.82
CA THR A 131 -10.90 9.25 -9.64
C THR A 131 -11.24 7.86 -9.11
N PRO A 132 -12.46 7.62 -8.59
CA PRO A 132 -12.90 6.27 -8.22
C PRO A 132 -13.16 5.41 -9.45
N TYR A 133 -12.93 4.10 -9.34
CA TYR A 133 -13.15 3.12 -10.40
C TYR A 133 -13.98 1.95 -9.89
N ALA A 134 -15.24 1.90 -10.34
CA ALA A 134 -16.19 0.84 -9.99
C ALA A 134 -16.06 -0.37 -10.92
N ILE A 135 -16.43 -1.55 -10.42
CA ILE A 135 -16.56 -2.76 -11.24
C ILE A 135 -17.66 -2.53 -12.29
N ASP A 136 -17.35 -2.89 -13.53
CA ASP A 136 -18.31 -2.89 -14.63
C ASP A 136 -19.12 -4.20 -14.60
N GLU A 137 -20.36 -4.12 -14.10
CA GLU A 137 -21.23 -5.30 -13.98
C GLU A 137 -21.68 -5.86 -15.35
N GLU A 138 -21.69 -5.06 -16.41
CA GLU A 138 -21.99 -5.54 -17.76
C GLU A 138 -20.84 -6.43 -18.26
N LYS A 139 -19.59 -5.99 -18.08
CA LYS A 139 -18.41 -6.82 -18.36
C LYS A 139 -18.32 -8.01 -17.43
N MET A 140 -18.74 -7.87 -16.17
CA MET A 140 -18.77 -8.98 -15.22
C MET A 140 -19.73 -10.07 -15.69
N ALA A 141 -20.91 -9.71 -16.20
CA ALA A 141 -21.85 -10.68 -16.77
C ALA A 141 -21.28 -11.43 -17.99
N VAL A 142 -20.47 -10.76 -18.83
CA VAL A 142 -19.75 -11.41 -19.94
C VAL A 142 -18.70 -12.39 -19.41
N TYR A 143 -17.89 -11.95 -18.43
CA TYR A 143 -16.88 -12.78 -17.79
C TYR A 143 -17.48 -14.03 -17.13
N VAL A 144 -18.58 -13.88 -16.38
CA VAL A 144 -19.30 -14.98 -15.72
C VAL A 144 -19.70 -16.05 -16.74
N LYS A 145 -20.29 -15.65 -17.89
CA LYS A 145 -20.67 -16.60 -18.95
C LYS A 145 -19.46 -17.33 -19.53
N ALA A 146 -18.35 -16.63 -19.77
CA ALA A 146 -17.12 -17.24 -20.27
C ALA A 146 -16.52 -18.22 -19.24
N TYR A 147 -16.53 -17.85 -17.96
CA TYR A 147 -16.04 -18.67 -16.86
C TYR A 147 -16.89 -19.93 -16.66
N GLU A 148 -18.22 -19.80 -16.69
CA GLU A 148 -19.16 -20.92 -16.65
C GLU A 148 -18.96 -21.88 -17.83
N ALA A 149 -18.79 -21.36 -19.04
CA ALA A 149 -18.52 -22.19 -20.21
C ALA A 149 -17.21 -22.99 -20.08
N ARG A 150 -16.19 -22.39 -19.45
CA ARG A 150 -14.87 -23.03 -19.27
C ARG A 150 -14.83 -24.05 -18.13
N TYR A 151 -15.50 -23.75 -17.01
CA TYR A 151 -15.37 -24.50 -15.75
C TYR A 151 -16.66 -25.17 -15.27
N SER A 152 -17.77 -25.02 -16.01
CA SER A 152 -19.10 -25.57 -15.67
C SER A 152 -19.63 -25.11 -14.30
N LYS A 153 -19.18 -23.95 -13.83
CA LYS A 153 -19.64 -23.29 -12.60
C LYS A 153 -19.41 -21.78 -12.69
N PRO A 154 -20.22 -20.94 -12.03
CA PRO A 154 -19.96 -19.51 -11.95
C PRO A 154 -18.69 -19.20 -11.16
N PRO A 155 -18.04 -18.06 -11.42
CA PRO A 155 -17.00 -17.55 -10.54
C PRO A 155 -17.62 -17.11 -9.20
N THR A 156 -16.88 -17.26 -8.11
CA THR A 156 -17.31 -16.79 -6.79
C THR A 156 -17.18 -15.27 -6.70
N ARG A 157 -18.28 -14.57 -6.40
CA ARG A 157 -18.28 -13.15 -6.04
C ARG A 157 -17.96 -13.00 -4.57
N ASN A 158 -16.72 -12.64 -4.24
CA ASN A 158 -16.28 -12.46 -2.87
C ASN A 158 -16.04 -10.96 -2.61
N PRO A 159 -16.88 -10.29 -1.80
CA PRO A 159 -16.75 -8.85 -1.51
C PRO A 159 -15.35 -8.45 -1.00
N ALA A 160 -14.64 -9.36 -0.30
CA ALA A 160 -13.29 -9.11 0.19
C ALA A 160 -12.21 -9.00 -0.90
N PHE A 161 -12.55 -9.28 -2.17
CA PHE A 161 -11.67 -9.11 -3.32
C PHE A 161 -12.27 -8.18 -4.39
N GLU A 162 -13.37 -7.51 -4.07
CA GLU A 162 -14.09 -6.58 -4.96
C GLU A 162 -13.97 -5.14 -4.45
N ASP A 163 -12.74 -4.76 -4.11
CA ASP A 163 -12.41 -3.46 -3.52
C ASP A 163 -12.85 -2.27 -4.38
N ASP A 164 -13.18 -1.18 -3.71
CA ASP A 164 -13.30 0.14 -4.32
C ASP A 164 -11.91 0.68 -4.66
N TRP A 165 -11.71 1.09 -5.91
CA TRP A 165 -10.40 1.54 -6.40
C TRP A 165 -10.40 3.05 -6.59
N TYR A 166 -9.31 3.70 -6.19
CA TYR A 166 -9.12 5.15 -6.34
C TYR A 166 -7.75 5.41 -6.98
N VAL A 167 -7.74 6.30 -7.96
CA VAL A 167 -6.56 6.57 -8.79
C VAL A 167 -6.28 8.06 -8.88
N ALA A 168 -5.00 8.45 -8.81
CA ALA A 168 -4.52 9.75 -9.29
C ALA A 168 -3.58 9.55 -10.49
N ARG A 169 -3.54 10.55 -11.36
CA ARG A 169 -2.64 10.59 -12.52
C ARG A 169 -1.87 11.90 -12.58
N ASP A 170 -0.69 11.87 -13.19
CA ASP A 170 0.02 13.09 -13.57
C ASP A 170 -0.60 13.74 -14.82
N SER A 171 -0.05 14.88 -15.25
CA SER A 171 -0.49 15.59 -16.45
C SER A 171 -0.26 14.84 -17.76
N GLY A 172 0.60 13.81 -17.76
CA GLY A 172 0.83 12.91 -18.88
C GLY A 172 -0.12 11.71 -18.91
N GLY A 173 -0.98 11.55 -17.90
CA GLY A 173 -1.90 10.42 -17.76
C GLY A 173 -1.28 9.19 -17.10
N ASN A 174 -0.04 9.26 -16.61
CA ASN A 174 0.59 8.15 -15.89
C ASN A 174 0.00 8.03 -14.48
N LEU A 175 -0.17 6.81 -14.01
CA LEU A 175 -0.60 6.56 -12.63
C LEU A 175 0.46 7.08 -11.65
N THR A 176 0.03 7.85 -10.66
CA THR A 176 0.88 8.33 -9.55
C THR A 176 0.44 7.77 -8.21
N THR A 177 -0.85 7.45 -8.08
CA THR A 177 -1.45 6.87 -6.88
C THR A 177 -2.45 5.81 -7.27
N PHE A 178 -2.41 4.67 -6.58
CA PHE A 178 -3.43 3.63 -6.65
C PHE A 178 -3.77 3.16 -5.23
N ILE A 179 -5.03 3.27 -4.86
CA ILE A 179 -5.54 2.93 -3.53
C ILE A 179 -6.70 1.95 -3.71
N LYS A 180 -6.70 0.90 -2.90
CA LYS A 180 -7.80 -0.07 -2.78
C LYS A 180 -8.39 0.06 -1.38
N CYS A 181 -9.70 0.12 -1.27
CA CYS A 181 -10.42 0.13 0.00
C CYS A 181 -11.46 -0.99 0.01
N ASP A 182 -11.63 -1.63 1.16
CA ASP A 182 -12.72 -2.56 1.39
C ASP A 182 -14.04 -1.89 1.00
N SER A 183 -14.84 -2.56 0.17
CA SER A 183 -16.12 -2.01 -0.27
C SER A 183 -17.11 -1.97 0.90
N VAL A 184 -17.98 -0.95 0.91
CA VAL A 184 -19.05 -0.79 1.91
C VAL A 184 -20.20 -1.77 1.69
N LYS A 185 -20.22 -2.50 0.56
CA LYS A 185 -21.31 -3.36 0.12
C LYS A 185 -21.35 -4.73 0.80
#